data_AF-A0A345RKB8-F1
#
_entry.id   AF-A0A345RKB8-F1
#
_cell.length_a   1.000
_cell.length_b   1.000
_cell.length_c   1.000
_cell.angle_alpha   90.00
_cell.angle_beta   90.00
_cell.angle_gamma   90.00
#
_symmetry.space_group_name_H-M   'P 1'
#
loop_
_entity.id
_entity.type
_entity.pdbx_description
1 polymer ?
#
loop_
_entity_poly.entity_id
_entity_poly.type
_entity_poly.pdbx_seq_one_letter_code
_entity_poly.pdbx_strand_id
1 'polypeptide(L)'
;MNRVLMWLVILLLSGCVTHDLSPNVSPDKNAQASSGITQSYTGPETASYLTEYYNNVSISMCRANPRAPKFLCSGVMLRATQHSTAFHFWDPNPNSTGVSFSWLSKGAKFSKLVFGYNNGFIFNPYFYKPAGKISPEILCFFPVDGATTSRTNSGCGETPGIPSSAPCQGQSINTAAQYIAHYNSHDQKYGYLCGFDVRDALDEKATQAFNEAVKAQGQGGTFAFNTQNEFRLENWGQGKGAVLPIMAVFYLNDSGKPAAQYDQRDFKTQTGIWLPMIRMTLPQTPAVEAKFEFIAADQAISS
;
A
#
# COMPACT_ATOMS: atom_id res chain seq x y z
N MET A 1 -60.86 7.79 38.76
CA MET A 1 -59.61 8.57 38.60
C MET A 1 -58.66 8.08 39.69
N ASN A 2 -57.52 7.43 39.48
CA ASN A 2 -56.63 7.24 38.34
C ASN A 2 -55.96 5.86 38.42
N ARG A 3 -55.75 5.25 37.24
CA ARG A 3 -54.85 4.11 36.98
C ARG A 3 -53.43 4.66 36.78
N VAL A 4 -52.39 4.09 37.40
CA VAL A 4 -50.98 4.12 36.89
C VAL A 4 -50.27 2.93 37.56
N LEU A 5 -50.18 1.75 36.95
CA LEU A 5 -49.30 1.29 35.86
C LEU A 5 -47.81 1.28 36.24
N MET A 6 -47.36 0.08 36.61
CA MET A 6 -46.00 -0.40 36.83
C MET A 6 -45.17 -0.32 35.53
N TRP A 7 -43.97 0.27 35.57
CA TRP A 7 -42.98 0.17 34.50
C TRP A 7 -41.59 -0.10 35.09
N LEU A 8 -41.15 -1.35 34.97
CA LEU A 8 -39.74 -1.73 35.02
C LEU A 8 -39.10 -1.28 33.70
N VAL A 9 -38.09 -0.41 33.76
CA VAL A 9 -37.21 -0.13 32.62
C VAL A 9 -35.93 -0.92 32.84
N ILE A 10 -35.77 -1.98 32.07
CA ILE A 10 -34.54 -2.78 32.00
C ILE A 10 -33.56 -2.02 31.09
N LEU A 11 -32.46 -1.54 31.65
CA LEU A 11 -31.30 -1.02 30.91
C LEU A 11 -30.57 -2.19 30.24
N LEU A 12 -30.77 -2.39 28.94
CA LEU A 12 -29.91 -3.23 28.11
C LEU A 12 -28.71 -2.40 27.67
N LEU A 13 -27.57 -2.60 28.34
CA LEU A 13 -26.27 -2.15 27.88
C LEU A 13 -25.82 -3.03 26.71
N SER A 14 -25.97 -2.54 25.50
CA SER A 14 -25.35 -3.11 24.29
C SER A 14 -23.85 -2.78 24.31
N GLY A 15 -23.05 -3.61 24.97
CA GLY A 15 -21.60 -3.55 24.86
C GLY A 15 -21.18 -4.04 23.47
N CYS A 16 -20.69 -3.15 22.61
CA CYS A 16 -19.91 -3.55 21.44
C CYS A 16 -18.57 -4.13 21.93
N VAL A 17 -18.45 -5.45 21.97
CA VAL A 17 -17.15 -6.11 22.11
C VAL A 17 -16.43 -5.94 20.79
N THR A 18 -15.38 -5.11 20.77
CA THR A 18 -14.37 -5.15 19.73
C THR A 18 -13.59 -6.45 19.89
N HIS A 19 -13.81 -7.40 18.97
CA HIS A 19 -12.93 -8.56 18.85
C HIS A 19 -11.56 -8.08 18.36
N ASP A 20 -10.56 -8.12 19.24
CA ASP A 20 -9.16 -8.15 18.81
C ASP A 20 -8.96 -9.45 18.03
N LEU A 21 -8.80 -9.33 16.71
CA LEU A 21 -8.39 -10.43 15.86
C LEU A 21 -6.90 -10.72 16.12
N SER A 22 -6.63 -11.45 17.20
CA SER A 22 -5.46 -12.32 17.22
C SER A 22 -5.79 -13.56 16.37
N PRO A 23 -4.91 -13.97 15.44
CA PRO A 23 -5.16 -15.16 14.64
C PRO A 23 -5.36 -16.38 15.55
N ASN A 24 -6.45 -17.10 15.31
CA ASN A 24 -6.83 -18.29 16.05
C ASN A 24 -5.84 -19.41 15.71
N VAL A 25 -4.77 -19.54 16.49
CA VAL A 25 -3.90 -20.71 16.45
C VAL A 25 -4.52 -21.74 17.39
N SER A 26 -5.08 -22.81 16.82
CA SER A 26 -5.43 -24.01 17.58
C SER A 26 -4.22 -24.45 18.42
N PRO A 27 -4.34 -24.60 19.74
CA PRO A 27 -3.22 -24.99 20.56
C PRO A 27 -3.04 -26.51 20.44
N ASP A 28 -2.21 -26.94 19.51
CA ASP A 28 -1.61 -28.27 19.60
C ASP A 28 -0.68 -28.29 20.81
N LYS A 29 -1.12 -29.01 21.84
CA LYS A 29 -0.34 -29.33 23.03
C LYS A 29 0.78 -30.29 22.65
N ASN A 30 1.90 -29.76 22.17
CA ASN A 30 3.27 -30.26 22.36
C ASN A 30 4.21 -29.63 21.33
N ALA A 31 4.92 -28.56 21.71
CA ALA A 31 6.26 -28.30 21.20
C ALA A 31 6.97 -27.27 22.08
N GLN A 32 8.06 -27.71 22.69
CA GLN A 32 9.12 -26.86 23.23
C GLN A 32 9.66 -25.90 22.18
N ALA A 33 10.21 -24.78 22.66
CA ALA A 33 10.85 -23.72 21.89
C ALA A 33 11.70 -24.20 20.70
N SER A 34 11.43 -23.64 19.51
CA SER A 34 12.39 -23.61 18.40
C SER A 34 12.20 -22.35 17.55
N SER A 35 13.27 -21.55 17.50
CA SER A 35 13.84 -20.85 16.35
C SER A 35 12.91 -20.43 15.19
N GLY A 36 12.75 -19.11 15.03
CA GLY A 36 12.50 -18.38 13.77
C GLY A 36 11.78 -19.10 12.63
N ILE A 37 10.45 -19.15 12.67
CA ILE A 37 9.66 -19.55 11.51
C ILE A 37 9.52 -18.34 10.57
N THR A 38 10.23 -18.39 9.44
CA THR A 38 9.90 -17.61 8.24
C THR A 38 8.51 -18.00 7.77
N GLN A 39 7.49 -17.23 8.16
CA GLN A 39 6.15 -17.43 7.63
C GLN A 39 6.17 -17.15 6.13
N SER A 40 6.07 -18.21 5.33
CA SER A 40 5.90 -18.16 3.88
C SER A 40 4.45 -18.48 3.60
N TYR A 41 3.69 -17.49 3.15
CA TYR A 41 2.30 -17.68 2.75
C TYR A 41 2.23 -18.55 1.50
N THR A 42 1.23 -19.43 1.41
CA THR A 42 0.87 -20.06 0.15
C THR A 42 0.32 -19.01 -0.83
N GLY A 43 0.27 -19.36 -2.11
CA GLY A 43 -0.33 -18.50 -3.13
C GLY A 43 -1.79 -18.12 -2.85
N PRO A 44 -2.69 -19.09 -2.55
CA PRO A 44 -4.07 -18.80 -2.19
C PRO A 44 -4.21 -17.92 -0.94
N GLU A 45 -3.41 -18.14 0.11
CA GLU A 45 -3.41 -17.29 1.31
C GLU A 45 -2.98 -15.86 0.96
N THR A 46 -1.95 -15.71 0.12
CA THR A 46 -1.49 -14.39 -0.33
C THR A 46 -2.59 -13.64 -1.06
N ALA A 47 -3.32 -14.29 -1.98
CA ALA A 47 -4.46 -13.68 -2.67
C ALA A 47 -5.59 -13.26 -1.70
N SER A 48 -5.85 -14.10 -0.69
CA SER A 48 -6.83 -13.83 0.37
C SER A 48 -6.44 -12.60 1.19
N TYR A 49 -5.20 -12.53 1.68
CA TYR A 49 -4.70 -11.39 2.44
C TYR A 49 -4.70 -10.09 1.63
N LEU A 50 -4.31 -10.12 0.36
CA LEU A 50 -4.39 -8.94 -0.50
C LEU A 50 -5.82 -8.44 -0.67
N THR A 51 -6.78 -9.35 -0.79
CA THR A 51 -8.21 -9.02 -0.84
C THR A 51 -8.68 -8.41 0.48
N GLU A 52 -8.23 -8.93 1.62
CA GLU A 52 -8.55 -8.37 2.94
C GLU A 52 -7.95 -6.96 3.11
N TYR A 53 -6.66 -6.78 2.82
CA TYR A 53 -5.98 -5.49 2.92
C TYR A 53 -6.64 -4.44 2.04
N TYR A 54 -7.00 -4.79 0.81
CA TYR A 54 -7.72 -3.91 -0.11
C TYR A 54 -9.08 -3.47 0.43
N ASN A 55 -9.85 -4.39 1.00
CA ASN A 55 -11.21 -4.15 1.49
C ASN A 55 -11.27 -3.47 2.86
N ASN A 56 -10.18 -3.47 3.63
CA ASN A 56 -10.15 -2.92 4.99
C ASN A 56 -10.09 -1.38 4.99
N VAL A 57 -11.24 -0.76 4.74
CA VAL A 57 -11.42 0.70 4.69
C VAL A 57 -12.02 1.30 5.97
N SER A 58 -12.47 0.47 6.91
CA SER A 58 -13.10 0.92 8.17
C SER A 58 -12.10 1.48 9.18
N ILE A 59 -10.80 1.18 9.02
CA ILE A 59 -9.75 1.68 9.90
C ILE A 59 -9.14 2.99 9.40
N SER A 60 -8.84 3.89 10.33
CA SER A 60 -8.05 5.10 10.10
C SER A 60 -6.60 4.97 10.59
N MET A 61 -6.32 3.96 11.40
CA MET A 61 -5.02 3.68 12.00
C MET A 61 -4.89 2.20 12.33
N CYS A 62 -3.66 1.70 12.40
CA CYS A 62 -3.38 0.33 12.80
C CYS A 62 -3.35 0.17 14.31
N ARG A 63 -3.87 -0.95 14.82
CA ARG A 63 -3.78 -1.34 16.24
C ARG A 63 -4.32 -0.26 17.22
N ALA A 64 -5.31 0.52 16.79
CA ALA A 64 -5.83 1.68 17.53
C ALA A 64 -4.74 2.67 18.03
N ASN A 65 -3.61 2.74 17.31
CA ASN A 65 -2.49 3.60 17.66
C ASN A 65 -2.45 4.81 16.71
N PRO A 66 -2.62 6.06 17.21
CA PRO A 66 -2.62 7.25 16.36
C PRO A 66 -1.28 7.48 15.65
N ARG A 67 -0.19 6.85 16.12
CA ARG A 67 1.14 6.89 15.50
C ARG A 67 1.35 5.85 14.40
N ALA A 68 0.34 5.03 14.12
CA ALA A 68 0.44 3.94 13.16
C ALA A 68 -0.53 4.17 11.98
N PRO A 69 -0.10 4.89 10.93
CA PRO A 69 -0.92 5.10 9.74
C PRO A 69 -1.41 3.77 9.17
N LYS A 70 -2.64 3.76 8.62
CA LYS A 70 -3.28 2.51 8.16
C LYS A 70 -2.50 1.76 7.06
N PHE A 71 -1.63 2.44 6.29
CA PHE A 71 -0.78 1.77 5.31
C PHE A 71 0.17 0.71 5.92
N LEU A 72 0.39 0.73 7.24
CA LEU A 72 1.21 -0.26 7.94
C LEU A 72 0.52 -1.62 8.11
N CYS A 73 -0.80 -1.70 7.92
CA CYS A 73 -1.61 -2.92 8.12
C CYS A 73 -2.78 -3.08 7.14
N SER A 74 -2.98 -2.17 6.19
CA SER A 74 -4.02 -2.28 5.16
C SER A 74 -3.61 -1.63 3.84
N GLY A 75 -4.45 -1.87 2.83
CA GLY A 75 -4.20 -1.58 1.44
C GLY A 75 -3.03 -2.39 0.86
N VAL A 76 -2.93 -2.36 -0.46
CA VAL A 76 -1.93 -3.12 -1.20
C VAL A 76 -0.83 -2.16 -1.64
N MET A 77 0.35 -2.25 -1.03
CA MET A 77 1.53 -1.47 -1.40
C MET A 77 2.29 -2.17 -2.52
N LEU A 78 2.19 -1.64 -3.74
CA LEU A 78 2.71 -2.29 -4.94
C LEU A 78 3.61 -1.36 -5.75
N ARG A 79 4.59 -1.93 -6.44
CA ARG A 79 5.44 -1.20 -7.37
C ARG A 79 5.39 -1.90 -8.72
N ALA A 80 5.00 -1.15 -9.74
CA ALA A 80 5.14 -1.60 -11.11
C ALA A 80 6.61 -1.54 -11.53
N THR A 81 7.07 -2.54 -12.28
CA THR A 81 8.45 -2.65 -12.75
C THR A 81 8.49 -3.08 -14.21
N GLN A 82 9.68 -3.05 -14.79
CA GLN A 82 10.00 -3.80 -16.00
C GLN A 82 11.02 -4.87 -15.63
N HIS A 83 10.83 -6.07 -16.16
CA HIS A 83 11.84 -7.11 -16.04
C HIS A 83 13.07 -6.74 -16.89
N SER A 84 14.24 -7.22 -16.47
CA SER A 84 15.50 -7.03 -17.18
C SER A 84 16.46 -8.14 -16.80
N THR A 85 17.38 -8.47 -17.68
CA THR A 85 18.54 -9.32 -17.36
C THR A 85 19.72 -8.52 -16.81
N ALA A 86 19.66 -7.18 -16.86
CA ALA A 86 20.74 -6.29 -16.43
C ALA A 86 20.60 -5.82 -14.98
N PHE A 87 19.43 -5.97 -14.38
CA PHE A 87 19.13 -5.59 -13.00
C PHE A 87 17.98 -6.43 -12.46
N HIS A 88 17.87 -6.51 -11.14
CA HIS A 88 16.80 -7.23 -10.47
C HIS A 88 15.60 -6.33 -10.20
N PHE A 89 14.37 -6.84 -10.31
CA PHE A 89 13.15 -6.02 -10.19
C PHE A 89 13.01 -5.32 -8.82
N TRP A 90 13.64 -5.87 -7.77
CA TRP A 90 13.61 -5.31 -6.41
C TRP A 90 14.69 -4.25 -6.17
N ASP A 91 15.64 -4.11 -7.09
CA ASP A 91 16.73 -3.15 -6.93
C ASP A 91 16.27 -1.76 -7.39
N PRO A 92 16.47 -0.72 -6.56
CA PRO A 92 16.21 0.66 -6.95
C PRO A 92 17.07 1.06 -8.16
N ASN A 93 16.63 2.05 -8.94
CA ASN A 93 17.54 2.69 -9.88
C ASN A 93 18.72 3.28 -9.07
N PRO A 94 20.00 2.96 -9.38
CA PRO A 94 21.15 3.43 -8.62
C PRO A 94 21.26 4.94 -8.49
N ASN A 95 20.71 5.69 -9.45
CA ASN A 95 20.71 7.16 -9.45
C ASN A 95 19.47 7.77 -8.77
N SER A 96 18.52 6.96 -8.29
CA SER A 96 17.31 7.44 -7.63
C SER A 96 17.56 7.68 -6.14
N THR A 97 16.98 8.73 -5.59
CA THR A 97 17.06 9.07 -4.15
C THR A 97 16.01 8.37 -3.28
N GLY A 98 15.15 7.57 -3.90
CA GLY A 98 14.03 6.86 -3.24
C GLY A 98 13.35 5.90 -4.22
N VAL A 99 12.28 5.25 -3.78
CA VAL A 99 11.57 4.24 -4.58
C VAL A 99 10.08 4.51 -4.57
N SER A 100 9.49 4.60 -5.75
CA SER A 100 8.05 4.89 -5.89
C SER A 100 7.21 3.62 -5.81
N PHE A 101 6.13 3.70 -5.04
CA PHE A 101 5.09 2.67 -4.93
C PHE A 101 3.73 3.30 -5.17
N SER A 102 2.74 2.50 -5.49
CA SER A 102 1.33 2.86 -5.38
C SER A 102 0.71 2.12 -4.20
N TRP A 103 -0.42 2.62 -3.71
CA TRP A 103 -1.18 2.00 -2.64
C TRP A 103 -2.63 1.87 -3.04
N LEU A 104 -3.05 0.63 -3.30
CA LEU A 104 -4.38 0.32 -3.79
C LEU A 104 -5.29 -0.08 -2.62
N SER A 105 -6.40 0.62 -2.48
CA SER A 105 -7.44 0.34 -1.48
C SER A 105 -8.80 0.60 -2.10
N LYS A 106 -9.85 -0.04 -1.58
CA LYS A 106 -11.23 0.25 -1.96
C LYS A 106 -11.60 1.74 -1.79
N GLY A 107 -10.96 2.45 -0.86
CA GLY A 107 -11.15 3.89 -0.66
C GLY A 107 -10.24 4.80 -1.51
N ALA A 108 -9.29 4.23 -2.27
CA ALA A 108 -8.26 4.92 -3.04
C ALA A 108 -7.94 4.12 -4.31
N LYS A 109 -8.91 4.07 -5.22
CA LYS A 109 -8.83 3.28 -6.46
C LYS A 109 -8.13 4.06 -7.57
N PHE A 110 -7.44 3.34 -8.44
CA PHE A 110 -6.92 3.83 -9.71
C PHE A 110 -7.02 2.74 -10.79
N SER A 111 -7.15 3.13 -12.06
CA SER A 111 -7.45 2.23 -13.17
C SER A 111 -6.22 1.70 -13.92
N LYS A 112 -5.03 2.26 -13.68
CA LYS A 112 -3.80 1.90 -14.39
C LYS A 112 -2.56 2.03 -13.52
N LEU A 113 -1.46 1.44 -13.98
CA LEU A 113 -0.12 1.62 -13.41
C LEU A 113 0.66 2.68 -14.19
N VAL A 114 1.72 3.18 -13.56
CA VAL A 114 2.68 4.11 -14.19
C VAL A 114 3.23 3.53 -15.49
N PHE A 115 3.41 4.38 -16.50
CA PHE A 115 3.96 4.04 -17.83
C PHE A 115 3.23 2.91 -18.58
N GLY A 116 2.02 2.53 -18.17
CA GLY A 116 1.30 1.40 -18.77
C GLY A 116 1.93 0.04 -18.47
N TYR A 117 2.74 -0.07 -17.43
CA TYR A 117 3.31 -1.34 -17.00
C TYR A 117 2.24 -2.34 -16.55
N ASN A 118 2.53 -3.63 -16.72
CA ASN A 118 1.58 -4.72 -16.50
C ASN A 118 2.07 -5.76 -15.50
N ASN A 119 3.18 -5.51 -14.81
CA ASN A 119 3.75 -6.39 -13.79
C ASN A 119 4.51 -5.61 -12.72
N GLY A 120 4.84 -6.29 -11.64
CA GLY A 120 5.63 -5.73 -10.56
C GLY A 120 5.63 -6.61 -9.32
N PHE A 121 5.80 -5.99 -8.15
CA PHE A 121 5.83 -6.68 -6.87
C PHE A 121 5.05 -5.94 -5.78
N ILE A 122 4.71 -6.69 -4.74
CA ILE A 122 3.90 -6.23 -3.62
C ILE A 122 4.68 -6.41 -2.32
N PHE A 123 4.70 -5.39 -1.48
CA PHE A 123 5.19 -5.49 -0.11
C PHE A 123 4.08 -5.97 0.84
N ASN A 124 4.47 -6.80 1.80
CA ASN A 124 3.69 -6.99 3.01
C ASN A 124 3.50 -5.63 3.71
N PRO A 125 2.31 -5.35 4.25
CA PRO A 125 2.17 -4.31 5.25
C PRO A 125 3.16 -4.55 6.38
N TYR A 126 3.84 -3.51 6.85
CA TYR A 126 4.99 -3.65 7.76
C TYR A 126 4.66 -4.33 9.09
N PHE A 127 3.40 -4.27 9.55
CA PHE A 127 2.97 -4.98 10.76
C PHE A 127 2.75 -6.48 10.56
N TYR A 128 2.74 -6.96 9.32
CA TYR A 128 2.57 -8.37 8.96
C TYR A 128 3.78 -8.95 8.21
N LYS A 129 4.85 -8.18 8.02
CA LYS A 129 6.06 -8.69 7.37
C LYS A 129 6.69 -9.84 8.19
N PRO A 130 7.27 -10.86 7.54
CA PRO A 130 8.00 -11.91 8.24
C PRO A 130 9.19 -11.39 9.05
N ALA A 131 9.63 -12.17 10.03
CA ALA A 131 10.83 -11.87 10.81
C ALA A 131 12.07 -11.72 9.90
N GLY A 132 13.00 -10.82 10.28
CA GLY A 132 14.21 -10.54 9.52
C GLY A 132 14.02 -9.65 8.28
N LYS A 133 12.79 -9.22 7.97
CA LYS A 133 12.52 -8.28 6.88
C LYS A 133 12.66 -6.82 7.33
N ILE A 134 13.31 -6.00 6.51
CA ILE A 134 13.42 -4.55 6.75
C ILE A 134 12.09 -3.84 6.47
N SER A 135 11.95 -2.61 6.97
CA SER A 135 10.86 -1.69 6.65
C SER A 135 11.49 -0.40 6.13
N PRO A 136 11.66 -0.25 4.82
CA PRO A 136 12.10 1.02 4.28
C PRO A 136 11.17 2.14 4.77
N GLU A 137 11.71 3.28 5.21
CA GLU A 137 10.90 4.42 5.61
C GLU A 137 9.96 4.86 4.46
N ILE A 138 8.69 5.10 4.78
CA ILE A 138 7.71 5.67 3.86
C ILE A 138 7.74 7.19 4.07
N LEU A 139 8.21 7.93 3.07
CA LEU A 139 8.57 9.33 3.21
C LEU A 139 7.38 10.26 2.95
N CYS A 140 6.67 10.06 1.84
CA CYS A 140 5.54 10.90 1.45
C CYS A 140 4.56 10.16 0.57
N PHE A 141 3.34 10.68 0.50
CA PHE A 141 2.25 10.17 -0.34
C PHE A 141 1.61 11.28 -1.17
N PHE A 142 1.45 11.04 -2.46
CA PHE A 142 0.76 11.90 -3.40
C PHE A 142 -0.58 11.24 -3.80
N PRO A 143 -1.72 11.92 -3.68
CA PRO A 143 -3.02 11.40 -4.10
C PRO A 143 -3.12 10.99 -5.58
N VAL A 144 -2.22 11.51 -6.42
CA VAL A 144 -2.02 11.17 -7.84
C VAL A 144 -0.51 11.20 -8.12
N ASP A 145 -0.06 10.75 -9.31
CA ASP A 145 1.36 10.75 -9.71
C ASP A 145 2.05 12.07 -9.37
N GLY A 146 3.09 11.98 -8.54
CA GLY A 146 3.78 13.12 -7.97
C GLY A 146 4.90 13.65 -8.86
N ALA A 147 5.34 12.94 -9.90
CA ALA A 147 6.57 13.26 -10.62
C ALA A 147 7.84 13.22 -9.72
N THR A 148 7.88 12.26 -8.79
CA THR A 148 8.88 12.24 -7.69
C THR A 148 10.34 12.17 -8.12
N THR A 149 10.64 11.79 -9.37
CA THR A 149 12.00 11.81 -9.93
C THR A 149 12.57 13.21 -10.13
N SER A 150 11.70 14.21 -10.29
CA SER A 150 12.08 15.61 -10.58
C SER A 150 12.11 16.51 -9.35
N ARG A 151 11.79 15.96 -8.17
CA ARG A 151 11.61 16.72 -6.93
C ARG A 151 12.82 16.66 -6.00
N THR A 152 12.94 17.70 -5.18
CA THR A 152 13.90 17.76 -4.07
C THR A 152 13.52 16.81 -2.92
N ASN A 153 14.33 16.75 -1.86
CA ASN A 153 14.06 15.99 -0.63
C ASN A 153 13.64 14.52 -0.88
N SER A 154 14.49 13.79 -1.60
CA SER A 154 14.27 12.39 -1.97
C SER A 154 12.97 12.10 -2.75
N GLY A 155 12.44 13.11 -3.44
CA GLY A 155 11.20 13.02 -4.21
C GLY A 155 9.97 13.56 -3.47
N CYS A 156 10.13 14.01 -2.22
CA CYS A 156 9.04 14.50 -1.37
C CYS A 156 8.99 16.03 -1.24
N GLY A 157 9.97 16.73 -1.81
CA GLY A 157 10.01 18.19 -1.80
C GLY A 157 9.26 18.81 -2.97
N GLU A 158 9.52 20.09 -3.20
CA GLU A 158 9.03 20.78 -4.38
C GLU A 158 9.74 20.28 -5.65
N THR A 159 9.01 20.37 -6.76
CA THR A 159 9.58 20.41 -8.11
C THR A 159 10.30 21.75 -8.28
N PRO A 160 11.58 21.77 -8.69
CA PRO A 160 12.35 23.00 -8.88
C PRO A 160 11.60 24.01 -9.75
N GLY A 161 11.46 25.24 -9.24
CA GLY A 161 10.77 26.33 -9.94
C GLY A 161 9.24 26.28 -9.84
N ILE A 162 8.65 25.34 -9.10
CA ILE A 162 7.19 25.22 -8.90
C ILE A 162 6.89 25.22 -7.39
N PRO A 163 6.83 26.38 -6.73
CA PRO A 163 6.62 26.47 -5.28
C PRO A 163 5.29 25.86 -4.81
N SER A 164 4.26 25.88 -5.66
CA SER A 164 2.96 25.27 -5.35
C SER A 164 3.02 23.74 -5.18
N SER A 165 4.11 23.12 -5.62
CA SER A 165 4.34 21.68 -5.47
C SER A 165 5.06 21.30 -4.17
N ALA A 166 5.47 22.27 -3.35
CA ALA A 166 6.09 22.01 -2.04
C ALA A 166 5.23 21.10 -1.15
N PRO A 167 5.77 20.45 -0.10
CA PRO A 167 4.99 19.57 0.78
C PRO A 167 3.69 20.24 1.27
N CYS A 168 2.57 19.52 1.23
CA CYS A 168 1.25 20.08 1.49
C CYS A 168 1.17 20.77 2.86
N GLN A 169 1.66 20.11 3.91
CA GLN A 169 1.65 20.67 5.26
C GLN A 169 2.46 21.97 5.37
N GLY A 170 3.57 22.10 4.62
CA GLY A 170 4.38 23.32 4.54
C GLY A 170 3.65 24.49 3.88
N GLN A 171 2.58 24.20 3.13
CA GLN A 171 1.70 25.19 2.49
C GLN A 171 0.37 25.36 3.24
N SER A 172 0.26 24.86 4.47
CA SER A 172 -1.00 24.85 5.26
C SER A 172 -2.14 24.05 4.61
N ILE A 173 -1.83 23.14 3.69
CA ILE A 173 -2.77 22.19 3.10
C ILE A 173 -2.73 20.91 3.94
N ASN A 174 -3.67 20.78 4.87
CA ASN A 174 -3.71 19.69 5.84
C ASN A 174 -4.95 18.80 5.72
N THR A 175 -5.92 19.17 4.90
CA THR A 175 -7.19 18.44 4.72
C THR A 175 -7.44 18.09 3.27
N ALA A 176 -8.29 17.09 3.04
CA ALA A 176 -8.72 16.72 1.69
C ALA A 176 -9.38 17.88 0.95
N ALA A 177 -10.22 18.67 1.64
CA ALA A 177 -10.87 19.84 1.05
C ALA A 177 -9.87 20.90 0.58
N GLN A 178 -8.83 21.18 1.40
CA GLN A 178 -7.77 22.10 1.02
C GLN A 178 -6.95 21.56 -0.16
N TYR A 179 -6.66 20.24 -0.16
CA TYR A 179 -5.98 19.62 -1.30
C TYR A 179 -6.82 19.72 -2.57
N ILE A 180 -8.12 19.50 -2.51
CA ILE A 180 -9.01 19.61 -3.69
C ILE A 180 -9.10 21.06 -4.19
N ALA A 181 -9.09 22.05 -3.30
CA ALA A 181 -9.01 23.44 -3.71
C ALA A 181 -7.67 23.75 -4.43
N HIS A 182 -6.54 23.30 -3.87
CA HIS A 182 -5.22 23.39 -4.51
C HIS A 182 -5.15 22.64 -5.83
N TYR A 183 -5.75 21.46 -5.87
CA TYR A 183 -5.85 20.63 -7.05
C TYR A 183 -6.60 21.39 -8.13
N ASN A 184 -7.78 21.93 -7.85
CA ASN A 184 -8.61 22.63 -8.83
C ASN A 184 -8.07 23.99 -9.26
N SER A 185 -7.15 24.61 -8.51
CA SER A 185 -6.53 25.88 -8.90
C SER A 185 -5.46 25.74 -9.99
N HIS A 186 -5.09 24.52 -10.37
CA HIS A 186 -4.08 24.26 -11.39
C HIS A 186 -4.65 23.48 -12.57
N ASP A 187 -4.50 23.99 -13.79
CA ASP A 187 -4.85 23.22 -14.99
C ASP A 187 -3.87 22.05 -15.21
N GLN A 188 -2.58 22.34 -15.08
CA GLN A 188 -1.52 21.33 -15.08
C GLN A 188 -1.42 20.68 -13.69
N LYS A 189 -1.59 19.36 -13.63
CA LYS A 189 -1.50 18.61 -12.36
C LYS A 189 -0.11 18.02 -12.14
N TYR A 190 0.48 17.46 -13.20
CA TYR A 190 1.73 16.70 -13.11
C TYR A 190 2.88 17.61 -12.69
N GLY A 191 3.49 17.33 -11.53
CA GLY A 191 4.58 18.13 -10.95
C GLY A 191 4.16 19.41 -10.23
N TYR A 192 2.89 19.82 -10.27
CA TYR A 192 2.37 21.04 -9.62
C TYR A 192 1.64 20.78 -8.30
N LEU A 193 1.13 19.57 -8.11
CA LEU A 193 0.41 19.19 -6.90
C LEU A 193 1.38 18.90 -5.76
N CYS A 194 0.99 19.24 -4.54
CA CYS A 194 1.76 18.93 -3.33
C CYS A 194 1.64 17.44 -2.95
N GLY A 195 2.62 16.93 -2.22
CA GLY A 195 2.55 15.62 -1.55
C GLY A 195 2.44 15.77 -0.04
N PHE A 196 1.85 14.80 0.62
CA PHE A 196 1.75 14.76 2.08
C PHE A 196 2.98 14.05 2.66
N ASP A 197 3.71 14.72 3.56
CA ASP A 197 4.76 14.07 4.34
C ASP A 197 4.13 13.09 5.34
N VAL A 198 4.64 11.85 5.37
CA VAL A 198 4.14 10.78 6.24
C VAL A 198 5.27 10.07 6.98
N ARG A 199 6.45 10.70 7.09
CA ARG A 199 7.58 10.18 7.86
C ARG A 199 7.18 9.89 9.29
N ASP A 200 7.79 8.85 9.86
CA ASP A 200 7.52 8.41 11.24
C ASP A 200 7.82 9.50 12.27
N ALA A 201 8.81 10.36 11.97
CA ALA A 201 9.17 11.52 12.78
C ALA A 201 8.03 12.54 13.00
N LEU A 202 6.97 12.49 12.18
CA LEU A 202 5.78 13.33 12.35
C LEU A 202 4.77 12.77 13.36
N ASP A 203 5.00 11.57 13.90
CA ASP A 203 4.15 10.93 14.90
C ASP A 203 2.69 10.86 14.39
N GLU A 204 1.69 11.16 15.23
CA GLU A 204 0.28 11.18 14.88
C GLU A 204 -0.08 12.05 13.66
N LYS A 205 0.75 13.07 13.35
CA LYS A 205 0.52 13.93 12.18
C LYS A 205 0.74 13.18 10.87
N ALA A 206 1.59 12.15 10.83
CA ALA A 206 1.72 11.27 9.66
C ALA A 206 0.41 10.53 9.38
N THR A 207 -0.23 10.01 10.43
CA THR A 207 -1.53 9.31 10.32
C THR A 207 -2.63 10.26 9.85
N GLN A 208 -2.68 11.47 10.41
CA GLN A 208 -3.64 12.49 10.00
C GLN A 208 -3.44 12.87 8.52
N ALA A 209 -2.20 13.19 8.13
CA ALA A 209 -1.84 13.55 6.77
C ALA A 209 -2.20 12.46 5.76
N PHE A 210 -1.84 11.21 6.05
CA PHE A 210 -2.17 10.10 5.15
C PHE A 210 -3.68 9.88 5.00
N ASN A 211 -4.43 9.98 6.10
CA ASN A 211 -5.89 9.84 6.04
C ASN A 211 -6.54 10.92 5.18
N GLU A 212 -6.09 12.17 5.30
CA GLU A 212 -6.57 13.28 4.46
C GLU A 212 -6.14 13.12 3.00
N ALA A 213 -4.93 12.62 2.74
CA ALA A 213 -4.46 12.36 1.38
C ALA A 213 -5.27 11.26 0.66
N VAL A 214 -5.63 10.18 1.37
CA VAL A 214 -6.50 9.12 0.83
C VAL A 214 -7.91 9.64 0.55
N LYS A 215 -8.47 10.46 1.45
CA LYS A 215 -9.76 11.14 1.21
C LYS A 215 -9.68 12.03 -0.02
N ALA A 216 -8.60 12.79 -0.18
CA ALA A 216 -8.38 13.68 -1.31
C ALA A 216 -8.32 12.90 -2.64
N GLN A 217 -7.64 11.75 -2.68
CA GLN A 217 -7.63 10.90 -3.87
C GLN A 217 -9.05 10.46 -4.26
N GLY A 218 -9.84 10.00 -3.30
CA GLY A 218 -11.23 9.61 -3.54
C GLY A 218 -12.12 10.75 -4.04
N GLN A 219 -11.77 12.00 -3.74
CA GLN A 219 -12.47 13.21 -4.17
C GLN A 219 -11.95 13.79 -5.50
N GLY A 220 -10.80 13.33 -6.00
CA GLY A 220 -10.15 13.87 -7.21
C GLY A 220 -10.82 13.50 -8.54
N GLY A 221 -11.94 12.76 -8.51
CA GLY A 221 -12.77 12.45 -9.67
C GLY A 221 -12.05 11.63 -10.76
N THR A 222 -12.44 11.86 -12.01
CA THR A 222 -11.99 11.07 -13.18
C THR A 222 -10.47 11.10 -13.35
N PHE A 223 -9.82 12.25 -13.15
CA PHE A 223 -8.37 12.34 -13.31
C PHE A 223 -7.63 11.51 -12.26
N ALA A 224 -8.02 11.61 -10.99
CA ALA A 224 -7.41 10.84 -9.92
C ALA A 224 -7.69 9.34 -10.06
N PHE A 225 -8.86 8.95 -10.57
CA PHE A 225 -9.12 7.54 -10.88
C PHE A 225 -8.26 7.03 -12.06
N ASN A 226 -8.01 7.87 -13.06
CA ASN A 226 -7.22 7.52 -14.25
C ASN A 226 -5.70 7.75 -14.09
N THR A 227 -5.26 8.04 -12.87
CA THR A 227 -3.86 8.28 -12.52
C THR A 227 -3.53 7.53 -11.23
N GLN A 228 -2.49 6.71 -11.23
CA GLN A 228 -2.03 6.04 -10.03
C GLN A 228 -1.62 7.06 -8.95
N ASN A 229 -1.88 6.74 -7.68
CA ASN A 229 -1.24 7.47 -6.57
C ASN A 229 0.23 7.06 -6.43
N GLU A 230 0.97 7.83 -5.64
CA GLU A 230 2.40 7.60 -5.48
C GLU A 230 2.84 7.77 -4.02
N PHE A 231 3.27 6.68 -3.41
CA PHE A 231 4.19 6.71 -2.29
C PHE A 231 5.62 6.89 -2.77
N ARG A 232 6.42 7.58 -1.96
CA ARG A 232 7.87 7.58 -2.05
C ARG A 232 8.45 6.94 -0.80
N LEU A 233 9.19 5.85 -0.98
CA LEU A 233 9.93 5.16 0.08
C LEU A 233 11.41 5.56 0.01
N GLU A 234 12.13 5.38 1.11
CA GLU A 234 13.59 5.52 1.14
C GLU A 234 14.28 4.53 0.18
N ASN A 235 15.47 4.91 -0.28
CA ASN A 235 16.30 4.01 -1.08
C ASN A 235 17.03 3.02 -0.16
N TRP A 236 16.76 1.73 -0.31
CA TRP A 236 17.40 0.65 0.45
C TRP A 236 18.72 0.12 -0.15
N GLY A 237 19.15 0.64 -1.29
CA GLY A 237 20.34 0.21 -2.01
C GLY A 237 20.14 -1.06 -2.83
N GLN A 238 21.22 -1.54 -3.44
CA GLN A 238 21.22 -2.74 -4.30
C GLN A 238 21.34 -4.03 -3.48
N GLY A 239 20.89 -5.16 -4.05
CA GLY A 239 21.14 -6.50 -3.54
C GLY A 239 20.39 -6.81 -2.23
N LYS A 240 19.26 -6.15 -1.97
CA LYS A 240 18.49 -6.33 -0.73
C LYS A 240 17.30 -7.28 -0.84
N GLY A 241 17.13 -7.98 -1.97
CA GLY A 241 15.99 -8.85 -2.24
C GLY A 241 15.61 -9.77 -1.08
N ALA A 242 16.58 -10.46 -0.47
CA ALA A 242 16.35 -11.41 0.62
C ALA A 242 15.78 -10.79 1.91
N VAL A 243 16.01 -9.49 2.15
CA VAL A 243 15.56 -8.79 3.37
C VAL A 243 14.38 -7.86 3.14
N LEU A 244 13.99 -7.60 1.89
CA LEU A 244 12.81 -6.80 1.59
C LEU A 244 11.52 -7.55 1.96
N PRO A 245 10.46 -6.85 2.42
CA PRO A 245 9.21 -7.46 2.82
C PRO A 245 8.32 -7.83 1.61
N ILE A 246 8.91 -8.34 0.52
CA ILE A 246 8.16 -8.73 -0.68
C ILE A 246 7.31 -9.96 -0.37
N MET A 247 6.01 -9.88 -0.66
CA MET A 247 5.04 -10.94 -0.43
C MET A 247 4.60 -11.65 -1.71
N ALA A 248 4.67 -10.95 -2.84
CA ALA A 248 4.26 -11.48 -4.14
C ALA A 248 4.92 -10.70 -5.28
N VAL A 249 5.04 -11.36 -6.43
CA VAL A 249 5.09 -10.69 -7.73
C VAL A 249 3.68 -10.68 -8.33
N PHE A 250 3.37 -9.72 -9.20
CA PHE A 250 2.04 -9.60 -9.81
C PHE A 250 2.12 -9.32 -11.29
N TYR A 251 1.02 -9.60 -11.99
CA TYR A 251 0.76 -9.19 -13.37
C TYR A 251 -0.71 -8.82 -13.56
N LEU A 252 -1.00 -7.97 -14.55
CA LEU A 252 -2.35 -7.51 -14.86
C LEU A 252 -3.03 -8.35 -15.95
N ASN A 253 -2.26 -8.73 -16.96
CA ASN A 253 -2.76 -9.39 -18.18
C ASN A 253 -1.65 -10.22 -18.83
N ASP A 254 -1.99 -10.90 -19.94
CA ASP A 254 -1.09 -11.81 -20.64
C ASP A 254 0.21 -11.15 -21.11
N SER A 255 0.23 -9.83 -21.35
CA SER A 255 1.46 -9.12 -21.73
C SER A 255 2.43 -8.95 -20.55
N GLY A 256 1.92 -8.85 -19.31
CA GLY A 256 2.74 -8.75 -18.10
C GLY A 256 3.13 -10.10 -17.50
N LYS A 257 2.41 -11.18 -17.84
CA LYS A 257 2.62 -12.51 -17.27
C LYS A 257 4.06 -13.04 -17.49
N PRO A 258 4.66 -12.99 -18.69
CA PRO A 258 6.04 -13.48 -18.89
C PRO A 258 7.08 -12.75 -18.02
N ALA A 259 6.89 -11.44 -17.81
CA ALA A 259 7.76 -10.62 -16.99
C ALA A 259 7.67 -11.02 -15.50
N ALA A 260 6.45 -11.17 -14.97
CA ALA A 260 6.24 -11.62 -13.60
C ALA A 260 6.75 -13.07 -13.36
N GLN A 261 6.60 -13.95 -14.36
CA GLN A 261 7.18 -15.30 -14.32
C GLN A 261 8.71 -15.27 -14.29
N TYR A 262 9.34 -14.34 -15.00
CA TYR A 262 10.78 -14.13 -14.94
C TYR A 262 11.20 -13.65 -13.56
N ASP A 263 10.55 -12.60 -13.05
CA ASP A 263 10.80 -12.02 -11.74
C ASP A 263 10.66 -13.08 -10.63
N GLN A 264 9.66 -13.97 -10.71
CA GLN A 264 9.48 -15.09 -9.76
C GLN A 264 10.70 -16.03 -9.75
N ARG A 265 11.17 -16.46 -10.93
CA ARG A 265 12.33 -17.37 -11.06
C ARG A 265 13.62 -16.70 -10.59
N ASP A 266 13.82 -15.46 -10.98
CA ASP A 266 15.02 -14.70 -10.62
C ASP A 266 15.07 -14.51 -9.10
N PHE A 267 13.98 -14.08 -8.46
CA PHE A 267 13.94 -13.93 -7.01
C PHE A 267 14.29 -15.22 -6.26
N LYS A 268 13.70 -16.36 -6.67
CA LYS A 268 14.00 -17.66 -6.07
C LYS A 268 15.46 -18.05 -6.27
N THR A 269 16.02 -17.78 -7.45
CA THR A 269 17.41 -18.09 -7.78
C THR A 269 18.38 -17.26 -6.93
N GLN A 270 18.12 -15.95 -6.77
CA GLN A 270 19.02 -15.05 -6.03
C GLN A 270 18.89 -15.14 -4.51
N THR A 271 17.70 -15.47 -4.00
CA THR A 271 17.40 -15.36 -2.56
C THR A 271 17.06 -16.68 -1.89
N GLY A 272 16.75 -17.73 -2.65
CA GLY A 272 16.19 -18.98 -2.14
C GLY A 272 14.73 -18.88 -1.70
N ILE A 273 14.10 -17.69 -1.77
CA ILE A 273 12.73 -17.46 -1.31
C ILE A 273 11.77 -17.62 -2.50
N TRP A 274 10.73 -18.42 -2.31
CA TRP A 274 9.65 -18.50 -3.29
C TRP A 274 8.64 -17.37 -3.05
N LEU A 275 8.22 -16.70 -4.12
CA LEU A 275 7.14 -15.73 -4.10
C LEU A 275 5.98 -16.26 -4.95
N PRO A 276 4.73 -16.20 -4.48
CA PRO A 276 3.59 -16.44 -5.34
C PRO A 276 3.45 -15.33 -6.38
N MET A 277 3.02 -15.71 -7.58
CA MET A 277 2.59 -14.78 -8.61
C MET A 277 1.07 -14.59 -8.53
N ILE A 278 0.62 -13.35 -8.39
CA ILE A 278 -0.79 -12.98 -8.23
C ILE A 278 -1.29 -12.25 -9.47
N ARG A 279 -2.40 -12.72 -10.05
CA ARG A 279 -3.13 -11.97 -11.06
C ARG A 279 -3.87 -10.83 -10.37
N MET A 280 -3.60 -9.61 -10.81
CA MET A 280 -4.30 -8.42 -10.34
C MET A 280 -5.23 -7.89 -11.42
N THR A 281 -6.51 -7.70 -11.09
CA THR A 281 -7.44 -6.96 -11.93
C THR A 281 -7.67 -5.58 -11.33
N LEU A 282 -7.27 -4.51 -12.03
CA LEU A 282 -7.52 -3.15 -11.59
C LEU A 282 -8.96 -2.71 -11.88
N PRO A 283 -9.55 -1.83 -11.05
CA PRO A 283 -10.87 -1.25 -11.29
C PRO A 283 -10.97 -0.57 -12.67
N GLN A 284 -11.97 -0.96 -13.47
CA GLN A 284 -12.25 -0.30 -14.76
C GLN A 284 -13.13 0.95 -14.59
N THR A 285 -13.92 0.99 -13.52
CA THR A 285 -14.70 2.15 -13.09
C THR A 285 -14.63 2.29 -11.57
N PRO A 286 -14.96 3.46 -10.99
CA PRO A 286 -14.97 3.63 -9.53
C PRO A 286 -15.89 2.66 -8.78
N ALA A 287 -16.92 2.12 -9.45
CA ALA A 287 -17.87 1.17 -8.88
C ALA A 287 -17.36 -0.27 -8.84
N VAL A 288 -16.34 -0.61 -9.65
CA VAL A 288 -15.76 -1.96 -9.71
C VAL A 288 -14.62 -2.07 -8.69
N GLU A 289 -14.47 -3.25 -8.09
CA GLU A 289 -13.42 -3.53 -7.12
C GLU A 289 -12.20 -4.19 -7.79
N ALA A 290 -11.02 -3.96 -7.22
CA ALA A 290 -9.83 -4.71 -7.60
C ALA A 290 -9.98 -6.19 -7.18
N LYS A 291 -9.33 -7.09 -7.93
CA LYS A 291 -9.28 -8.52 -7.62
C LYS A 291 -7.84 -9.01 -7.56
N PHE A 292 -7.61 -9.98 -6.68
CA PHE A 292 -6.32 -10.62 -6.47
C PHE A 292 -6.53 -12.13 -6.51
N GLU A 293 -5.93 -12.80 -7.49
CA GLU A 293 -6.20 -14.20 -7.76
C GLU A 293 -4.88 -14.97 -7.86
N PHE A 294 -4.79 -16.10 -7.16
CA PHE A 294 -3.72 -17.06 -7.38
C PHE A 294 -4.15 -18.08 -8.43
N ILE A 295 -3.40 -18.18 -9.52
CA ILE A 295 -3.64 -19.14 -10.59
C ILE A 295 -2.43 -20.08 -10.65
N ALA A 296 -2.64 -21.34 -10.29
CA ALA A 296 -1.56 -22.33 -10.21
C ALA A 296 -0.87 -22.54 -11.57
N ALA A 297 -1.64 -22.58 -12.65
CA ALA A 297 -1.12 -22.73 -14.01
C ALA A 297 -0.31 -21.53 -14.51
N ASP A 298 -0.37 -20.39 -13.82
CA ASP A 298 0.37 -19.20 -14.23
C ASP A 298 1.76 -19.15 -13.59
N GLN A 299 2.00 -19.89 -12.50
CA GLN A 299 3.30 -19.90 -11.81
C GLN A 299 4.41 -20.44 -12.73
N ALA A 300 5.59 -19.82 -12.66
CA ALA A 300 6.78 -20.28 -13.38
C ALA A 300 7.49 -21.45 -12.68
N ILE A 301 7.35 -21.52 -11.34
CA ILE A 301 7.99 -22.51 -10.47
C ILE A 301 7.06 -22.88 -9.32
N SER A 302 7.20 -24.10 -8.81
CA SER A 302 6.54 -24.56 -7.60
C SER A 302 7.17 -23.94 -6.35
N SER A 303 6.37 -23.85 -5.27
CA SER A 303 6.80 -23.42 -3.93
C SER A 303 7.82 -24.35 -3.30
#